data_AF-A0A527GKQ4-F1
#
_entry.id   AF-A0A527GKQ4-F1
#
_cell.length_a   1.000
_cell.length_b   1.000
_cell.length_c   1.000
_cell.angle_alpha   90.00
_cell.angle_beta   90.00
_cell.angle_gamma   90.00
#
_symmetry.space_group_name_H-M   'P 1'
#
loop_
_entity.id
_entity.type
_entity.pdbx_description
1 polymer ?
#
loop_
_entity_poly.entity_id
_entity_poly.type
_entity_poly.pdbx_seq_one_letter_code
_entity_poly.pdbx_strand_id
1 'polypeptide(L)'
;ETELPAALAATDEAPKWFSDRLKTTYGNEKARQILEAHRVEAPVDFSVKADPGLWAEKLGGIVLPTGTVRVENLVGAVTELPGFAEGAWWVQDAAASLPARLFGDVAGLRVADLLS
;
A
#
# COMPACT_ATOMS: atom_id res chain seq x y z
N GLU A 1 4.06 -14.61 32.23
CA GLU A 1 3.96 -13.58 31.16
C GLU A 1 4.36 -14.07 29.76
N THR A 2 4.95 -15.25 29.61
CA THR A 2 5.45 -15.79 28.33
C THR A 2 4.42 -16.51 27.44
N GLU A 3 3.18 -16.72 27.89
CA GLU A 3 2.18 -17.51 27.15
C GLU A 3 1.44 -16.71 26.06
N LEU A 4 1.25 -15.40 26.24
CA LEU A 4 0.49 -14.56 25.31
C LEU A 4 1.14 -14.47 23.91
N PRO A 5 2.47 -14.25 23.79
CA PRO A 5 3.14 -14.20 22.48
C PRO A 5 3.08 -15.52 21.72
N ALA A 6 3.17 -16.65 22.44
CA ALA A 6 3.10 -17.98 21.85
C ALA A 6 1.67 -18.31 21.36
N ALA A 7 0.64 -17.90 22.11
CA ALA A 7 -0.75 -18.08 21.71
C ALA A 7 -1.14 -17.23 20.48
N LEU A 8 -0.65 -15.99 20.38
CA LEU A 8 -0.84 -15.11 19.21
C LEU A 8 -0.08 -15.61 17.98
N ALA A 9 1.08 -16.24 18.17
CA ALA A 9 1.82 -16.89 17.09
C ALA A 9 1.13 -18.18 16.58
N ALA A 10 0.38 -18.86 17.45
CA ALA A 10 -0.30 -20.12 17.12
C ALA A 10 -1.72 -19.94 16.55
N THR A 11 -2.25 -18.71 16.53
CA THR A 11 -3.61 -18.43 16.08
C THR A 11 -3.61 -17.79 14.69
N ASP A 12 -4.43 -18.35 13.80
CA ASP A 12 -4.82 -17.68 12.57
C ASP A 12 -5.72 -16.51 12.99
N GLU A 13 -5.19 -15.29 12.99
CA GLU A 13 -5.92 -14.05 13.32
C GLU A 13 -6.80 -13.58 12.15
N ALA A 14 -7.53 -14.52 11.57
CA ALA A 14 -8.49 -14.30 10.51
C ALA A 14 -9.66 -15.27 10.67
N PRO A 15 -10.87 -14.90 10.20
CA PRO A 15 -11.98 -15.85 10.14
C PRO A 15 -11.57 -17.12 9.40
N LYS A 16 -11.97 -18.29 9.92
CA LYS A 16 -11.58 -19.60 9.37
C LYS A 16 -11.82 -19.71 7.86
N TRP A 17 -12.95 -19.20 7.37
CA TRP A 17 -13.29 -19.22 5.94
C TRP A 17 -12.26 -18.49 5.06
N PHE A 18 -11.65 -17.41 5.58
CA PHE A 18 -10.65 -16.63 4.86
C PHE A 18 -9.29 -17.32 4.90
N SER A 19 -8.86 -17.80 6.08
CA SER A 19 -7.62 -18.57 6.22
C SER A 19 -7.63 -19.84 5.34
N ASP A 20 -8.73 -20.60 5.38
CA ASP A 20 -8.89 -21.80 4.54
C ASP A 20 -8.82 -21.45 3.05
N ARG A 21 -9.48 -20.37 2.61
CA ARG A 21 -9.42 -19.89 1.22
C ARG A 21 -8.00 -19.55 0.77
N LEU A 22 -7.24 -18.83 1.61
CA LEU A 22 -5.85 -18.48 1.31
C LEU A 22 -4.98 -19.75 1.21
N LYS A 23 -5.13 -20.69 2.13
CA LYS A 23 -4.39 -21.97 2.13
C LYS A 23 -4.70 -22.80 0.89
N THR A 24 -5.97 -22.87 0.49
CA THR A 24 -6.38 -23.58 -0.75
C THR A 24 -5.82 -22.90 -2.00
N THR A 25 -5.78 -21.57 -2.06
CA THR A 25 -5.40 -20.82 -3.27
C THR A 25 -3.89 -20.70 -3.43
N TYR A 26 -3.17 -20.44 -2.33
CA TYR A 26 -1.76 -20.06 -2.35
C TYR A 26 -0.84 -21.06 -1.62
N GLY A 27 -1.41 -22.10 -0.98
CA GLY A 27 -0.68 -23.03 -0.14
C GLY A 27 -0.44 -22.50 1.28
N ASN A 28 -0.14 -23.41 2.22
CA ASN A 28 -0.03 -23.09 3.65
C ASN A 28 1.04 -22.02 3.95
N GLU A 29 2.22 -22.13 3.32
CA GLU A 29 3.32 -21.22 3.59
C GLU A 29 3.04 -19.79 3.10
N LYS A 30 2.51 -19.63 1.89
CA LYS A 30 2.16 -18.29 1.37
C LYS A 30 0.98 -17.69 2.13
N ALA A 31 -0.01 -18.50 2.50
CA ALA A 31 -1.13 -18.06 3.34
C ALA A 31 -0.63 -17.52 4.69
N ARG A 32 0.30 -18.22 5.35
CA ARG A 32 0.96 -17.75 6.59
C ARG A 32 1.63 -16.39 6.38
N GLN A 33 2.42 -16.22 5.33
CA GLN A 33 3.09 -14.96 5.01
C GLN A 33 2.10 -13.81 4.76
N ILE A 34 0.99 -14.09 4.07
CA ILE A 34 -0.07 -13.09 3.84
C ILE A 34 -0.69 -12.66 5.16
N LEU A 35 -1.06 -13.61 6.03
CA LEU A 35 -1.66 -13.29 7.33
C LEU A 35 -0.69 -12.54 8.24
N GLU A 36 0.59 -12.87 8.21
CA GLU A 36 1.63 -12.12 8.93
C GLU A 36 1.76 -10.67 8.43
N ALA A 37 1.68 -10.45 7.11
CA ALA A 37 1.72 -9.10 6.55
C ALA A 37 0.51 -8.24 6.98
N HIS A 38 -0.66 -8.84 7.21
CA HIS A 38 -1.84 -8.11 7.70
C HIS A 38 -1.68 -7.57 9.13
N ARG A 39 -0.71 -8.08 9.90
CA ARG A 39 -0.42 -7.62 11.28
C ARG A 39 0.48 -6.39 11.31
N VAL A 40 1.17 -6.11 10.22
CA VAL A 40 2.07 -4.97 10.13
C VAL A 40 1.24 -3.76 9.74
N GLU A 41 1.45 -2.64 10.43
CA GLU A 41 0.83 -1.37 10.03
C GLU A 41 1.17 -1.06 8.57
N ALA A 42 0.16 -0.77 7.77
CA ALA A 42 0.34 -0.49 6.37
C ALA A 42 1.10 0.84 6.22
N PRO A 43 2.16 0.90 5.38
CA PRO A 43 2.84 2.16 5.12
C PRO A 43 1.93 3.13 4.36
N VAL A 44 2.23 4.43 4.44
CA VAL A 44 1.54 5.44 3.64
C VAL A 44 2.27 5.61 2.31
N ASP A 45 1.56 5.33 1.22
CA ASP A 45 2.05 5.53 -0.13
C ASP A 45 1.42 6.77 -0.78
N PHE A 46 2.23 7.50 -1.54
CA PHE A 46 1.84 8.68 -2.29
C PHE A 46 2.10 8.47 -3.78
N SER A 47 1.08 8.73 -4.59
CA SER A 47 1.25 8.94 -6.02
C SER A 47 1.58 10.41 -6.28
N VAL A 48 2.67 10.67 -6.99
CA VAL A 48 3.18 12.02 -7.26
C VAL A 48 2.92 12.41 -8.71
N LYS A 49 2.59 13.68 -8.97
CA LYS A 49 2.41 14.19 -10.34
C LYS A 49 3.71 14.21 -11.14
N ALA A 50 4.81 14.55 -10.48
CA ALA A 50 6.13 14.67 -11.08
C ALA A 50 7.22 14.53 -10.01
N ASP A 51 8.43 14.15 -10.45
CA ASP A 51 9.65 14.06 -9.63
C ASP A 51 9.48 13.30 -8.29
N PRO A 52 9.39 11.96 -8.33
CA PRO A 52 9.31 11.15 -7.11
C PRO A 52 10.50 11.33 -6.17
N GLY A 53 11.69 11.65 -6.68
CA GLY A 53 12.89 11.86 -5.86
C GLY A 53 12.76 13.09 -4.97
N LEU A 54 12.31 14.22 -5.55
CA LEU A 54 12.02 15.44 -4.81
C LEU A 54 10.99 15.22 -3.70
N TRP A 55 9.92 14.48 -4.00
CA TRP A 55 8.86 14.23 -3.02
C TRP A 55 9.27 13.23 -1.96
N ALA A 56 10.09 12.23 -2.29
CA ALA A 56 10.69 11.35 -1.29
C ALA A 56 11.53 12.14 -0.29
N GLU A 57 12.35 13.08 -0.75
CA GLU A 57 13.13 13.96 0.14
C GLU A 57 12.21 14.84 1.02
N LYS A 58 11.22 15.51 0.41
CA LYS A 58 10.31 16.43 1.13
C LYS A 58 9.40 15.74 2.14
N LEU A 59 8.95 14.52 1.84
CA LEU A 59 8.02 13.76 2.68
C LEU A 59 8.75 12.79 3.62
N GLY A 60 10.08 12.68 3.54
CA GLY A 60 10.86 11.75 4.34
C GLY A 60 10.61 10.27 3.98
N GLY A 61 10.39 9.99 2.69
CA GLY A 61 10.06 8.67 2.17
C GLY A 61 11.11 8.08 1.25
N ILE A 62 10.77 6.94 0.63
CA ILE A 62 11.56 6.27 -0.40
C ILE A 62 10.74 6.12 -1.69
N VAL A 63 11.41 6.21 -2.83
CA VAL A 63 10.77 5.94 -4.13
C VAL A 63 10.70 4.43 -4.34
N LEU A 64 9.49 3.92 -4.56
CA LEU A 64 9.28 2.51 -4.94
C LEU A 64 9.53 2.30 -6.44
N PRO A 65 9.76 1.06 -6.90
CA PRO A 65 9.93 0.75 -8.33
C PRO A 65 8.75 1.19 -9.21
N THR A 66 7.57 1.32 -8.61
CA THR A 66 6.34 1.82 -9.22
C THR A 66 6.26 3.35 -9.28
N GLY A 67 7.30 4.07 -8.85
CA GLY A 67 7.37 5.54 -8.87
C GLY A 67 6.49 6.24 -7.84
N THR A 68 5.80 5.50 -6.97
CA THR A 68 5.15 6.04 -5.77
C THR A 68 6.20 6.32 -4.70
N VAL A 69 5.87 7.21 -3.76
CA VAL A 69 6.70 7.54 -2.61
C VAL A 69 6.11 6.86 -1.37
N ARG A 70 6.88 6.02 -0.70
CA ARG A 70 6.48 5.34 0.53
C ARG A 70 7.05 6.06 1.75
N VAL A 71 6.19 6.36 2.72
CA VAL A 71 6.56 6.92 4.02
C VAL A 71 6.16 5.93 5.11
N GLU A 72 7.12 5.49 5.91
CA GLU A 72 6.87 4.54 6.99
C GLU A 72 6.17 5.19 8.19
N ASN A 73 6.47 6.46 8.47
CA ASN A 73 5.90 7.21 9.59
C ASN A 73 5.44 8.58 9.12
N LEU A 74 4.13 8.80 9.09
CA LEU A 74 3.57 10.07 8.65
C LEU A 74 3.78 11.14 9.72
N VAL A 75 4.43 12.25 9.35
CA VAL A 75 4.68 13.36 10.26
C VAL A 75 3.52 14.37 10.16
N GLY A 76 2.48 14.16 10.96
CA GLY A 76 1.34 15.08 11.04
C GLY A 76 0.18 14.75 10.10
N ALA A 77 -0.79 15.67 10.01
CA ALA A 77 -1.98 15.48 9.20
C ALA A 77 -1.65 15.61 7.70
N VAL A 78 -2.21 14.72 6.87
CA VAL A 78 -2.00 14.73 5.40
C VAL A 78 -2.26 16.11 4.78
N THR A 79 -3.29 16.81 5.27
CA THR A 79 -3.69 18.14 4.76
C THR A 79 -2.67 19.24 5.05
N GLU A 80 -1.78 19.04 6.02
CA GLU A 80 -0.75 20.00 6.43
C GLU A 80 0.60 19.72 5.75
N LEU A 81 0.71 18.60 5.03
CA LEU A 81 1.93 18.22 4.35
C LEU A 81 2.19 19.13 3.13
N PRO A 82 3.46 19.49 2.86
CA PRO A 82 3.82 20.30 1.71
C PRO A 82 3.32 19.68 0.40
N GLY A 83 2.76 20.49 -0.51
CA GLY A 83 2.26 20.01 -1.80
C GLY A 83 0.82 19.52 -1.79
N PHE A 84 0.18 19.36 -0.63
CA PHE A 84 -1.21 18.90 -0.54
C PHE A 84 -2.18 19.91 -1.19
N ALA A 85 -2.07 21.20 -0.81
CA ALA A 85 -2.96 22.25 -1.32
C ALA A 85 -2.78 22.51 -2.83
N GLU A 86 -1.58 22.30 -3.34
CA GLU A 86 -1.23 22.41 -4.76
C GLU A 86 -1.63 21.15 -5.56
N GLY A 87 -2.09 20.10 -4.86
CA GLY A 87 -2.39 18.79 -5.42
C GLY A 87 -1.18 18.17 -6.11
N ALA A 88 0.02 18.35 -5.57
CA ALA A 88 1.25 17.83 -6.16
C ALA A 88 1.35 16.29 -6.08
N TRP A 89 0.59 15.69 -5.17
CA TRP A 89 0.48 14.26 -4.92
C TRP A 89 -0.89 13.94 -4.29
N TRP A 90 -1.22 12.66 -4.20
CA TRP A 90 -2.37 12.15 -3.44
C TRP A 90 -2.00 10.84 -2.71
N VAL A 91 -2.64 10.58 -1.58
CA VAL A 91 -2.49 9.31 -0.85
C VAL A 91 -3.13 8.20 -1.67
N GLN A 92 -2.35 7.16 -1.98
CA GLN A 92 -2.80 6.01 -2.75
C GLN A 92 -1.85 4.84 -2.50
N ASP A 93 -2.39 3.68 -2.13
CA ASP A 93 -1.61 2.44 -2.01
C ASP A 93 -0.77 2.18 -3.28
N ALA A 94 0.47 1.72 -3.11
CA ALA A 94 1.37 1.52 -4.24
C ALA A 94 0.80 0.61 -5.32
N ALA A 95 0.04 -0.44 -4.96
CA ALA A 95 -0.57 -1.35 -5.93
C ALA A 95 -1.71 -0.69 -6.72
N ALA A 96 -2.43 0.27 -6.14
CA ALA A 96 -3.47 1.02 -6.83
C ALA A 96 -2.94 1.94 -7.95
N SER A 97 -1.64 2.24 -7.95
CA SER A 97 -0.98 2.96 -9.07
C SER A 97 -0.73 2.06 -10.30
N LEU A 98 -0.72 0.74 -10.14
CA LEU A 98 -0.33 -0.21 -11.19
C LEU A 98 -1.29 -0.22 -12.39
N PRO A 99 -2.62 -0.27 -12.23
CA PRO A 99 -3.53 -0.38 -13.38
C PRO A 99 -3.36 0.76 -14.39
N ALA A 100 -3.30 2.01 -13.90
CA ALA A 100 -3.08 3.18 -14.75
C ALA A 100 -1.77 3.11 -15.53
N ARG A 101 -0.71 2.59 -14.91
CA ARG A 101 0.60 2.41 -15.55
C ARG A 101 0.60 1.30 -16.59
N LEU A 102 -0.12 0.21 -16.34
CA LEU A 102 -0.20 -0.94 -17.24
C LEU A 102 -0.99 -0.64 -18.53
N PHE A 103 -1.86 0.39 -18.53
CA PHE A 103 -2.54 0.85 -19.75
C PHE A 103 -1.60 1.50 -20.78
N GLY A 104 -0.41 1.97 -20.36
CA GLY A 104 0.50 2.69 -21.24
C GLY A 104 0.02 4.12 -21.55
N ASP A 105 0.36 4.64 -22.74
CA ASP A 105 -0.07 5.96 -23.17
C ASP A 105 -1.52 5.93 -23.66
N VAL A 106 -2.37 6.70 -23.00
CA VAL A 106 -3.80 6.84 -23.30
C VAL A 106 -4.18 8.25 -23.78
N ALA A 107 -3.19 9.09 -24.12
CA ALA A 107 -3.44 10.45 -24.60
C ALA A 107 -4.35 10.45 -25.84
N GLY A 108 -5.39 11.30 -25.80
CA GLY A 108 -6.38 11.41 -26.88
C GLY A 108 -7.39 10.26 -26.96
N LEU A 109 -7.29 9.25 -26.09
CA LEU A 109 -8.26 8.16 -26.02
C LEU A 109 -9.43 8.51 -25.08
N ARG A 110 -10.53 7.79 -25.26
CA ARG A 110 -11.67 7.83 -24.34
C ARG A 110 -11.52 6.71 -23.32
N VAL A 111 -11.35 7.08 -22.06
CA VAL A 111 -11.22 6.14 -20.94
C VAL A 111 -12.50 6.15 -20.12
N ALA A 112 -12.98 4.97 -19.74
CA ALA A 112 -14.08 4.81 -18.79
C ALA A 112 -13.50 4.33 -17.46
N ASP A 113 -13.83 5.05 -16.40
CA ASP A 113 -13.55 4.65 -15.02
C ASP A 113 -14.87 4.19 -14.39
N LEU A 114 -14.91 2.94 -13.93
CA LEU A 114 -16.11 2.29 -13.43
C LEU A 114 -15.86 1.82 -12.01
N LEU A 115 -16.83 2.05 -11.10
CA LEU A 115 -16.75 1.73 -9.67
C LEU A 115 -15.76 2.61 -8.89
N SER A 116 -15.54 3.87 -9.31
CA SER A 116 -14.76 4.88 -8.58
C SER A 116 -15.52 5.66 -7.52
#